data_AF-A2A8E4-F1
#
_entry.id   AF-A2A8E4-F1
#
_cell.length_a   1.000
_cell.length_b   1.000
_cell.length_c   1.000
_cell.angle_alpha   90.00
_cell.angle_beta   90.00
_cell.angle_gamma   90.00
#
_symmetry.space_group_name_H-M   'P 1'
#
loop_
_entity.id
_entity.type
_entity.pdbx_description
1 polymer ?
#
loop_
_entity_poly.entity_id
_entity_poly.type
_entity_poly.pdbx_seq_one_letter_code
_entity_poly.pdbx_strand_id
1 'polypeptide(L)' 'MEGKIALQLKATLENVTNLRPVGEDFRWYLKMKCGNCGEISEKWQYIRLMDSVALKGGRGSASMVQ' A
#
# COMPACT_ATOMS: atom_id res chain seq x y z
N MET A 1 -2.65 19.00 2.88
CA MET A 1 -1.30 18.47 2.64
C MET A 1 -1.47 17.08 2.05
N GLU A 2 -1.10 16.86 0.79
CA GLU A 2 -1.01 15.51 0.23
C GLU A 2 0.19 14.81 0.87
N GLY A 3 -0.06 13.85 1.76
CA GLY A 3 0.98 13.00 2.31
C GLY A 3 1.28 11.85 1.34
N LYS A 4 2.45 11.87 0.70
CA LYS A 4 2.95 10.73 -0.10
C LYS A 4 4.05 10.01 0.69
N ILE A 5 3.97 8.68 0.74
CA ILE A 5 4.96 7.82 1.39
C ILE A 5 5.53 6.87 0.34
N ALA A 6 6.86 6.76 0.26
CA ALA A 6 7.55 5.84 -0.65
C ALA A 6 7.99 4.58 0.11
N LEU A 7 7.79 3.40 -0.49
CA LEU A 7 8.31 2.13 0.00
C LEU A 7 9.58 1.78 -0.77
N GLN A 8 10.70 1.63 -0.07
CA GLN A 8 12.01 1.30 -0.65
C GLN A 8 12.41 -0.13 -0.29
N LEU A 9 12.98 -0.84 -1.25
CA LEU A 9 13.49 -2.21 -1.09
C LEU A 9 15.01 -2.23 -1.28
N LYS A 10 15.71 -2.97 -0.42
CA LYS A 10 17.14 -3.26 -0.55
C LYS A 10 17.34 -4.77 -0.50
N ALA A 11 18.07 -5.30 -1.48
CA ALA A 11 18.43 -6.71 -1.55
C ALA A 11 19.78 -6.89 -2.24
N THR A 12 20.48 -7.97 -1.92
CA THR A 12 21.64 -8.44 -2.69
C THR A 12 21.12 -9.41 -3.75
N LEU A 13 21.45 -9.17 -5.02
CA LEU A 13 20.99 -9.97 -6.15
C LEU A 13 22.21 -10.57 -6.85
N GLU A 14 22.12 -11.84 -7.23
CA GLU A 14 23.16 -12.53 -8.00
C GLU A 14 22.54 -13.03 -9.32
N ASN A 15 23.06 -12.53 -10.45
CA ASN A 15 22.56 -12.87 -11.80
C ASN A 15 21.05 -12.65 -12.00
N VAL A 16 20.42 -11.82 -11.16
CA VAL A 16 18.99 -11.46 -11.21
C VAL A 16 18.86 -9.96 -11.45
N THR A 17 17.93 -9.58 -12.33
CA THR A 17 17.55 -8.20 -12.62
C THR A 17 16.03 -8.09 -12.74
N ASN A 18 15.50 -6.86 -12.85
CA ASN A 18 14.09 -6.57 -13.11
C ASN A 18 13.11 -7.14 -12.07
N LEU A 19 13.52 -7.18 -10.80
CA LEU A 19 12.66 -7.53 -9.66
C LEU A 19 11.56 -6.49 -9.51
N ARG A 20 10.31 -6.92 -9.68
CA ARG A 20 9.12 -6.07 -9.56
C ARG A 20 7.90 -6.88 -9.12
N PRO A 21 6.91 -6.25 -8.48
CA PRO A 21 5.57 -6.84 -8.34
C PRO A 21 4.93 -7.02 -9.73
N VAL A 22 4.13 -8.08 -9.89
CA VAL A 22 3.43 -8.41 -11.14
C VAL A 22 1.95 -8.65 -10.84
N GLY A 23 1.07 -8.14 -11.70
CA GLY A 23 -0.39 -8.27 -11.56
C GLY A 23 -1.02 -7.15 -10.72
N GLU A 24 -2.27 -6.81 -11.04
CA GLU A 24 -3.05 -5.84 -10.25
C GLU A 24 -3.56 -6.43 -8.92
N ASP A 25 -3.49 -7.75 -8.79
CA ASP A 25 -3.84 -8.54 -7.61
C ASP A 25 -2.66 -8.73 -6.64
N PHE A 26 -1.47 -8.20 -6.97
CA PHE A 26 -0.30 -8.22 -6.09
C PHE A 26 -0.63 -7.61 -4.73
N ARG A 27 -0.30 -8.34 -3.66
CA ARG A 27 -0.66 -7.99 -2.28
C ARG A 27 0.47 -7.28 -1.58
N TRP A 28 0.29 -5.99 -1.32
CA TRP A 28 1.17 -5.22 -0.44
C TRP A 28 0.75 -5.43 1.01
N TYR A 29 1.44 -6.33 1.71
CA TYR A 29 1.22 -6.55 3.15
C TYR A 29 1.88 -5.45 3.98
N LEU A 30 1.08 -4.69 4.73
CA LEU A 30 1.51 -3.53 5.52
C LEU A 30 0.92 -3.57 6.93
N LYS A 31 1.64 -2.97 7.88
CA LYS A 31 1.07 -2.48 9.14
C LYS A 31 0.87 -0.99 9.02
N MET A 32 -0.33 -0.51 9.33
CA MET A 32 -0.72 0.88 9.11
C MET A 32 -0.93 1.60 10.43
N LYS A 33 -0.64 2.90 10.44
CA LYS A 33 -0.78 3.77 11.61
C LYS A 33 -1.83 4.85 11.34
N CYS A 34 -2.81 5.01 12.23
CA CYS A 34 -3.75 6.11 12.17
C CYS A 34 -3.03 7.45 12.44
N GLY A 35 -3.14 8.39 11.51
CA GLY A 35 -2.51 9.71 11.64
C GLY A 35 -3.10 10.58 12.76
N ASN A 36 -4.32 10.28 13.22
CA ASN A 36 -4.99 11.06 14.26
C ASN A 36 -4.69 10.55 15.69
N CYS A 37 -4.91 9.26 15.96
CA CYS A 37 -4.75 8.68 17.31
C CYS A 37 -3.46 7.85 17.49
N GLY A 38 -2.75 7.54 16.40
CA GLY A 38 -1.52 6.76 16.45
C GLY A 38 -1.69 5.25 16.58
N GLU A 39 -2.92 4.74 16.60
CA GLU A 39 -3.21 3.30 16.60
C GLU A 39 -2.52 2.61 15.42
N ILE A 40 -1.90 1.45 15.67
CA ILE A 40 -1.22 0.62 14.67
C ILE A 40 -1.95 -0.70 14.55
N SER A 41 -2.20 -1.15 13.32
CA SER A 41 -2.86 -2.43 13.07
C SER A 41 -2.09 -3.61 13.69
N GLU A 42 -2.77 -4.39 14.53
CA GLU A 42 -2.18 -5.56 15.18
C GLU A 42 -1.79 -6.64 14.16
N LYS A 43 -2.72 -6.93 13.24
CA LYS A 43 -2.57 -7.92 12.17
C LYS A 43 -2.06 -7.28 10.88
N TRP A 44 -1.42 -8.10 10.05
CA TRP A 44 -1.07 -7.71 8.69
C TRP A 44 -2.33 -7.48 7.87
N GLN A 45 -2.34 -6.37 7.15
CA GLN A 45 -3.38 -6.04 6.17
C GLN A 45 -2.74 -6.00 4.80
N TYR A 46 -3.47 -6.37 3.74
CA TYR A 46 -2.99 -6.23 2.38
C TYR A 46 -3.83 -5.22 1.60
N ILE A 47 -3.18 -4.51 0.70
CA ILE A 47 -3.83 -3.66 -0.31
C ILE A 47 -3.40 -4.13 -1.71
N ARG A 48 -4.30 -4.04 -2.68
CA ARG A 48 -4.07 -4.40 -4.09
C ARG A 48 -4.42 -3.23 -4.99
N LEU A 49 -3.85 -3.21 -6.19
CA LEU A 49 -4.14 -2.17 -7.17
C LEU A 49 -5.57 -2.31 -7.72
N MET A 50 -6.04 -3.55 -7.91
CA MET A 50 -7.39 -3.83 -8.40
C MET A 50 -8.49 -3.44 -7.41
N ASP A 51 -8.17 -3.35 -6.12
CA ASP A 51 -9.11 -2.87 -5.12
C ASP A 51 -9.15 -1.34 -5.23
N SER A 52 -10.30 -0.79 -5.63
CA SER A 52 -10.49 0.65 -5.80
C SER A 52 -11.90 1.04 -5.38
N VAL A 53 -12.00 1.85 -4.33
CA VAL A 53 -13.25 2.32 -3.73
C VAL A 53 -13.38 3.82 -3.98
N ALA A 54 -14.52 4.25 -4.54
CA ALA A 54 -14.80 5.66 -4.77
C ALA A 54 -14.98 6.40 -3.44
N LEU A 55 -14.24 7.50 -3.25
CA LEU A 55 -14.35 8.33 -2.06
C LEU A 55 -15.52 9.30 -2.18
N LYS A 56 -16.25 9.49 -1.07
CA LYS A 56 -17.34 10.47 -0.99
C LYS A 56 -16.84 11.87 -1.35
N GLY A 57 -17.64 12.61 -2.13
CA GLY A 57 -17.39 14.00 -2.49
C GLY A 57 -16.41 14.21 -3.64
N GLY A 58 -16.23 13.24 -4.53
CA GLY A 58 -15.40 13.41 -5.75
C GLY A 58 -13.89 13.48 -5.50
N ARG A 59 -13.42 12.98 -4.34
CA ARG A 59 -12.01 13.05 -3.92
C ARG A 59 -11.11 11.97 -4.54
N GLY A 60 -11.55 11.34 -5.64
CA GLY A 60 -10.87 10.22 -6.28
C GLY A 60 -11.22 8.86 -5.66
N SER A 61 -10.30 7.91 -5.76
CA SER A 61 -10.45 6.53 -5.28
C SER A 61 -9.35 6.16 -4.28
N ALA A 62 -9.64 5.19 -3.43
CA ALA A 62 -8.68 4.61 -2.48
C ALA A 62 -8.68 3.08 -2.56
N SER A 63 -7.52 2.46 -2.37
CA SER A 63 -7.40 0.99 -2.41
C SER A 63 -7.90 0.30 -1.15
N MET A 64 -8.07 1.03 -0.05
CA MET A 64 -8.66 0.54 1.20
C MET A 64 -9.15 1.72 2.04
N VAL A 65 -10.28 1.54 2.72
CA VAL A 65 -10.85 2.47 3.70
C VAL A 65 -11.20 1.68 4.95
N GLN A 66 -10.74 2.14 6.11
CA GLN A 66 -11.01 1.59 7.45
C GLN A 66 -11.90 2.52 8.27
#